data_AF-A0AAP2PDJ0-F1
#
_entry.id   AF-A0AAP2PDJ0-F1
#
_cell.length_a   1.000
_cell.length_b   1.000
_cell.length_c   1.000
_cell.angle_alpha   90.00
_cell.angle_beta   90.00
_cell.angle_gamma   90.00
#
_symmetry.space_group_name_H-M   'P 1'
#
loop_
_entity.id
_entity.type
_entity.pdbx_description
1 polymer ?
#
loop_
_entity_poly.entity_id
_entity_poly.type
_entity_poly.pdbx_seq_one_letter_code
_entity_poly.pdbx_strand_id
1 'polypeptide(L)'
;MNNNSFPDNLAHACGFYPSIAHVCRRIGINRQQFNKYLAGTVRPSRHNLQKICDFFGVTESELLIEPGRFKELLALRRIPNQTDETSVIAPIYQRLSRRSASLERYCGNYFRYFYSFSHPGYVMRSFAQLRKKNEDYLWKNIERERNPNKRPATVTKYEGVALFLGERITIMEYETILNTSITQMILYPSYHTGIDYLLGLQTGGPLKRGRMPAASRVVLQYLGQSVNVRRALGECGLFGPEEIAPQISRLLENRLPEDSWVFEVEQQ
;
A
#
# COMPACT_ATOMS: atom_id res chain seq x y z
N MET A 1 -16.34 -20.69 -44.39
CA MET A 1 -16.45 -19.50 -43.52
C MET A 1 -15.12 -19.37 -42.79
N ASN A 2 -14.28 -18.40 -43.17
CA ASN A 2 -12.97 -18.17 -42.55
C ASN A 2 -13.17 -17.63 -41.14
N ASN A 3 -13.38 -18.53 -40.18
CA ASN A 3 -13.57 -18.18 -38.78
C ASN A 3 -12.21 -17.79 -38.20
N ASN A 4 -11.80 -16.54 -38.41
CA ASN A 4 -10.60 -16.01 -37.81
C ASN A 4 -10.91 -15.68 -36.33
N SER A 5 -10.95 -16.69 -35.47
CA SER A 5 -11.25 -16.54 -34.04
C SER A 5 -10.18 -15.75 -33.27
N PHE A 6 -9.00 -15.56 -33.87
CA PHE A 6 -7.84 -14.94 -33.24
C PHE A 6 -8.07 -13.52 -32.71
N PRO A 7 -8.64 -12.56 -33.48
CA PRO A 7 -8.80 -11.19 -33.00
C PRO A 7 -9.78 -11.11 -31.83
N ASP A 8 -10.86 -11.91 -31.88
CA ASP A 8 -11.86 -12.00 -30.80
C ASP A 8 -11.26 -12.61 -29.54
N ASN A 9 -10.49 -13.69 -29.68
CA ASN A 9 -9.79 -14.34 -28.57
C ASN A 9 -8.72 -13.41 -27.98
N LEU A 10 -7.94 -12.72 -28.82
CA LEU A 10 -6.94 -11.75 -28.38
C LEU A 10 -7.57 -10.56 -27.64
N ALA A 11 -8.70 -10.05 -28.15
CA ALA A 11 -9.45 -8.97 -27.51
C ALA A 11 -10.02 -9.43 -26.16
N HIS A 12 -10.55 -10.65 -26.09
CA HIS A 12 -11.03 -11.23 -24.85
C HIS A 12 -9.91 -11.39 -23.82
N ALA A 13 -8.75 -11.93 -24.22
CA ALA A 13 -7.58 -12.06 -23.36
C ALA A 13 -7.07 -10.71 -22.84
N CYS A 14 -7.15 -9.65 -23.66
CA CYS A 14 -6.80 -8.30 -23.24
C CYS A 14 -7.77 -7.71 -22.19
N GLY A 15 -9.02 -8.17 -22.14
CA GLY A 15 -10.05 -7.69 -21.21
C GLY A 15 -9.73 -7.95 -19.73
N PHE A 16 -8.80 -8.87 -19.44
CA PHE A 16 -8.31 -9.15 -18.09
C PHE A 16 -7.28 -8.13 -17.59
N TYR A 17 -6.90 -7.15 -18.40
CA TYR A 17 -5.86 -6.15 -18.08
C TYR A 17 -6.41 -4.72 -18.10
N PRO A 18 -5.79 -3.76 -17.36
CA PRO A 18 -6.31 -2.41 -17.23
C PRO A 18 -6.46 -1.62 -18.53
N SER A 19 -5.65 -1.90 -19.56
CA SER A 19 -5.77 -1.30 -20.89
C SER A 19 -4.90 -2.02 -21.94
N ILE A 20 -5.25 -1.88 -23.22
CA ILE A 20 -4.39 -2.32 -24.34
C ILE A 20 -3.00 -1.68 -24.28
N ALA A 21 -2.90 -0.41 -23.85
CA ALA A 21 -1.63 0.27 -23.69
C ALA A 21 -0.77 -0.33 -22.57
N HIS A 22 -1.37 -0.90 -21.52
CA HIS A 22 -0.67 -1.68 -20.51
C HIS A 22 -0.11 -2.98 -21.10
N VAL A 23 -0.94 -3.73 -21.85
CA VAL A 23 -0.55 -4.97 -22.54
C VAL A 23 0.61 -4.73 -23.51
N CYS A 24 0.49 -3.74 -24.41
CA CYS A 24 1.52 -3.43 -25.41
C CYS A 24 2.89 -3.13 -24.77
N ARG A 25 2.90 -2.37 -23.65
CA ARG A 25 4.13 -2.04 -22.91
C ARG A 25 4.81 -3.26 -22.32
N ARG A 26 4.03 -4.24 -21.83
CA ARG A 26 4.55 -5.46 -21.20
C ARG A 26 5.03 -6.49 -22.21
N ILE A 27 4.30 -6.67 -23.31
CA ILE A 27 4.71 -7.58 -24.40
C ILE A 27 5.89 -6.98 -25.20
N GLY A 28 6.04 -5.65 -25.17
CA GLY A 28 7.05 -4.95 -25.96
C GLY A 28 6.71 -4.96 -27.45
N ILE A 29 5.42 -4.79 -27.79
CA ILE A 29 4.92 -4.66 -29.16
C ILE A 29 4.36 -3.26 -29.33
N ASN A 30 4.67 -2.63 -30.47
CA ASN A 30 4.15 -1.30 -30.80
C ASN A 30 2.61 -1.30 -30.81
N ARG A 31 1.98 -0.32 -30.16
CA ARG A 31 0.51 -0.23 -30.03
C ARG A 31 -0.21 -0.15 -31.38
N GLN A 32 0.33 0.56 -32.37
CA GLN A 32 -0.27 0.63 -33.70
C GLN A 32 -0.25 -0.74 -34.38
N GLN A 33 0.84 -1.48 -34.23
CA GLN A 33 0.97 -2.84 -34.74
C GLN A 33 0.03 -3.80 -34.01
N PHE A 34 -0.05 -3.72 -32.68
CA PHE A 34 -0.93 -4.56 -31.87
C PHE A 34 -2.42 -4.32 -32.19
N ASN A 35 -2.81 -3.07 -32.42
CA ASN A 35 -4.18 -2.75 -32.84
C ASN A 35 -4.54 -3.36 -34.20
N LYS A 36 -3.58 -3.52 -35.12
CA LYS A 36 -3.82 -4.25 -36.39
C LYS A 36 -4.13 -5.73 -36.16
N TYR A 37 -3.53 -6.34 -35.13
CA TYR A 37 -3.81 -7.71 -34.72
C TYR A 37 -5.20 -7.85 -34.12
N LEU A 38 -5.60 -6.93 -33.23
CA LEU A 38 -6.95 -6.88 -32.65
C LEU A 38 -8.04 -6.61 -33.71
N ALA A 39 -7.72 -5.84 -34.75
CA ALA A 39 -8.63 -5.61 -35.87
C ALA A 39 -8.65 -6.78 -36.87
N GLY A 40 -7.78 -7.79 -36.71
CA GLY A 40 -7.66 -8.91 -37.64
C GLY A 40 -7.11 -8.54 -39.02
N THR A 41 -6.59 -7.33 -39.20
CA THR A 41 -6.09 -6.82 -40.50
C THR A 41 -4.72 -7.37 -40.87
N VAL A 42 -3.92 -7.76 -39.88
CA VAL A 42 -2.58 -8.32 -40.05
C VAL A 42 -2.38 -9.47 -39.07
N ARG A 43 -1.67 -10.52 -39.48
CA ARG A 43 -1.22 -11.60 -38.58
C ARG A 43 0.09 -11.22 -37.88
N PRO A 44 0.27 -11.55 -36.59
CA PRO A 44 1.58 -11.40 -35.95
C PRO A 44 2.64 -12.25 -36.65
N SER A 45 3.89 -11.78 -36.66
CA SER A 45 5.03 -12.64 -37.00
C SER A 45 5.17 -13.74 -35.95
N ARG A 46 5.84 -14.85 -36.27
CA ARG A 46 6.09 -15.94 -35.32
C ARG A 46 6.69 -15.45 -33.99
N HIS A 47 7.63 -14.51 -34.06
CA HIS A 47 8.24 -13.88 -32.87
C HIS A 47 7.22 -13.12 -32.02
N ASN A 48 6.39 -12.30 -32.64
CA ASN A 48 5.36 -11.54 -31.92
C ASN A 48 4.23 -12.45 -31.42
N LEU A 49 3.90 -13.49 -32.16
CA LEU A 49 2.90 -14.49 -31.77
C LEU A 49 3.37 -15.25 -30.53
N GLN A 50 4.63 -15.69 -30.50
CA GLN A 50 5.22 -16.32 -29.32
C GLN A 50 5.16 -15.39 -28.10
N LYS A 51 5.56 -14.12 -28.25
CA LYS A 51 5.43 -13.13 -27.17
C LYS A 51 4.00 -12.95 -26.66
N ILE A 52 3.02 -12.98 -27.56
CA ILE A 52 1.59 -12.89 -27.22
C ILE A 52 1.16 -14.14 -26.45
N CYS A 53 1.49 -15.33 -26.96
CA CYS A 53 1.24 -16.62 -26.33
C CYS A 53 1.83 -16.69 -24.91
N ASP A 54 3.11 -16.37 -24.77
CA ASP A 54 3.83 -16.37 -23.49
C ASP A 54 3.20 -15.39 -22.49
N PHE A 55 2.81 -14.19 -22.94
CA PHE A 55 2.20 -13.18 -22.08
C PHE A 55 0.83 -13.61 -21.53
N PHE A 56 0.03 -14.30 -22.35
CA PHE A 56 -1.31 -14.75 -21.96
C PHE A 56 -1.33 -16.18 -21.38
N GLY A 57 -0.21 -16.90 -21.37
CA GLY A 57 -0.14 -18.27 -20.88
C GLY A 57 -0.95 -19.26 -21.73
N VAL A 58 -0.97 -19.05 -23.05
CA VAL A 58 -1.72 -19.85 -24.02
C VAL A 58 -0.82 -20.25 -25.17
N THR A 59 -1.14 -21.36 -25.84
CA THR A 59 -0.47 -21.77 -27.08
C THR A 59 -1.08 -21.09 -28.31
N GLU A 60 -0.37 -21.12 -29.43
CA GLU A 60 -0.89 -20.61 -30.70
C GLU A 60 -2.19 -21.34 -31.11
N SER A 61 -2.23 -22.65 -30.95
CA SER A 61 -3.42 -23.46 -31.27
C SER A 61 -4.61 -23.07 -30.39
N GLU A 62 -4.38 -22.72 -29.13
CA GLU A 62 -5.42 -22.25 -28.22
C GLU A 62 -5.98 -20.88 -28.62
N LEU A 63 -5.14 -19.95 -29.07
CA LEU A 63 -5.61 -18.65 -29.58
C LEU A 63 -6.48 -18.76 -30.83
N LEU A 64 -6.42 -19.89 -31.54
CA LEU A 64 -7.15 -20.13 -32.78
C LEU A 64 -8.44 -20.94 -32.61
N ILE A 65 -8.74 -21.44 -31.40
CA ILE A 65 -9.99 -22.19 -31.17
C ILE A 65 -11.22 -21.28 -31.23
N GLU A 66 -12.40 -21.89 -31.27
CA GLU A 66 -13.68 -21.20 -31.29
C GLU A 66 -13.84 -20.31 -30.03
N PRO A 67 -14.34 -19.05 -30.16
CA PRO A 67 -14.32 -18.09 -29.06
C PRO A 67 -15.07 -18.52 -27.80
N GLY A 68 -16.15 -19.30 -27.90
CA GLY A 68 -16.83 -19.90 -26.77
C GLY A 68 -15.89 -20.80 -25.95
N ARG A 69 -15.24 -21.76 -26.62
CA ARG A 69 -14.25 -22.64 -25.99
C ARG A 69 -13.03 -21.91 -25.44
N PHE A 70 -12.57 -20.84 -26.10
CA PHE A 70 -11.45 -20.03 -25.60
C PHE A 70 -11.81 -19.31 -24.29
N LYS A 71 -13.02 -18.76 -24.19
CA LYS A 71 -13.53 -18.15 -22.95
C LYS A 71 -13.60 -19.18 -21.83
N GLU A 72 -14.10 -20.38 -22.09
CA GLU A 72 -14.15 -21.47 -21.12
C GLU A 72 -12.75 -21.88 -20.67
N LEU A 73 -11.81 -22.03 -21.61
CA LEU A 73 -10.42 -22.36 -21.33
C LEU A 73 -9.76 -21.30 -20.44
N LEU A 74 -9.91 -20.01 -20.75
CA LEU A 74 -9.38 -18.93 -19.91
C LEU A 74 -10.09 -18.81 -18.56
N ALA A 75 -11.40 -19.08 -18.49
CA ALA A 75 -12.17 -19.07 -17.25
C ALA A 75 -11.76 -20.22 -16.31
N LEU A 76 -11.56 -21.43 -16.85
CA LEU A 76 -11.06 -22.59 -16.11
C LEU A 76 -9.60 -22.41 -15.70
N ARG A 77 -8.79 -21.80 -16.58
CA ARG A 77 -7.40 -21.47 -16.26
C ARG A 77 -7.27 -20.37 -15.24
N ARG A 78 -8.37 -19.66 -14.89
CA ARG A 78 -8.41 -18.51 -13.98
C ARG A 78 -7.03 -17.89 -13.97
N ILE A 79 -6.65 -17.17 -15.05
CA ILE A 79 -5.38 -16.45 -15.09
C ILE A 79 -5.22 -15.88 -13.69
N PRO A 80 -4.31 -16.42 -12.86
CA PRO A 80 -4.14 -15.89 -11.53
C PRO A 80 -3.87 -14.43 -11.83
N ASN A 81 -4.61 -13.52 -11.20
CA ASN A 81 -4.14 -12.13 -11.10
C ASN A 81 -2.62 -12.23 -11.02
N GLN A 82 -1.88 -11.66 -11.97
CA GLN A 82 -0.42 -11.86 -12.06
C GLN A 82 0.24 -11.27 -10.81
N THR A 83 0.21 -12.09 -9.80
CA THR A 83 0.72 -12.09 -8.45
C THR A 83 0.71 -13.58 -8.16
N ASP A 84 1.90 -14.19 -8.21
CA ASP A 84 2.21 -15.53 -7.67
C ASP A 84 2.42 -16.69 -8.66
N GLU A 85 3.14 -16.45 -9.76
CA GLU A 85 4.08 -17.49 -10.21
C GLU A 85 5.50 -17.07 -9.81
N THR A 86 6.00 -17.69 -8.74
CA THR A 86 7.31 -17.50 -8.07
C THR A 86 7.53 -16.28 -7.18
N SER A 87 6.49 -15.68 -6.60
CA SER A 87 6.74 -14.81 -5.44
C SER A 87 7.18 -15.68 -4.27
N VAL A 88 8.49 -15.71 -3.96
CA VAL A 88 9.00 -16.34 -2.73
C VAL A 88 8.49 -15.60 -1.48
N ILE A 89 8.20 -14.31 -1.64
CA ILE A 89 7.78 -13.41 -0.57
C ILE A 89 6.29 -13.57 -0.24
N ALA A 90 5.42 -13.81 -1.22
CA ALA A 90 3.98 -13.96 -0.96
C ALA A 90 3.67 -15.11 0.01
N PRO A 91 4.27 -16.31 -0.11
CA PRO A 91 4.15 -17.37 0.89
C PRO A 91 4.68 -16.99 2.27
N ILE A 92 5.77 -16.21 2.36
CA ILE A 92 6.30 -15.73 3.65
C ILE A 92 5.29 -14.80 4.31
N TYR A 93 4.81 -13.79 3.56
CA TYR A 93 3.80 -12.85 4.05
C TYR A 93 2.51 -13.58 4.42
N GLN A 94 2.01 -14.50 3.59
CA GLN A 94 0.82 -15.29 3.91
C GLN A 94 1.00 -16.11 5.19
N ARG A 95 2.17 -16.71 5.42
CA ARG A 95 2.48 -17.41 6.69
C ARG A 95 2.49 -16.44 7.87
N LEU A 96 3.08 -15.25 7.73
CA LEU A 96 3.07 -14.22 8.77
C LEU A 96 1.67 -13.70 9.06
N SER A 97 0.88 -13.43 8.03
CA SER A 97 -0.52 -12.99 8.11
C SER A 97 -1.38 -14.03 8.82
N ARG A 98 -1.29 -15.32 8.42
CA ARG A 98 -2.02 -16.42 9.10
C ARG A 98 -1.63 -16.65 10.56
N ARG A 99 -0.38 -16.35 10.93
CA ARG A 99 0.10 -16.44 12.32
C ARG A 99 -0.26 -15.21 13.14
N SER A 100 -0.65 -14.11 12.49
CA SER A 100 -1.04 -12.89 13.18
C SER A 100 -2.43 -13.04 13.77
N ALA A 101 -2.63 -12.49 14.96
CA ALA A 101 -3.93 -12.35 15.58
C ALA A 101 -4.81 -11.34 14.83
N SER A 102 -6.12 -11.40 15.07
CA SER A 102 -7.07 -10.48 14.45
C SER A 102 -6.83 -9.03 14.90
N LEU A 103 -6.84 -8.12 13.94
CA LEU A 103 -6.80 -6.66 14.13
C LEU A 103 -8.17 -6.01 13.91
N GLU A 104 -9.26 -6.78 13.76
CA GLU A 104 -10.61 -6.24 13.50
C GLU A 104 -11.02 -5.17 14.51
N ARG A 105 -10.71 -5.40 15.79
CA ARG A 105 -10.96 -4.45 16.87
C ARG A 105 -10.30 -3.09 16.65
N TYR A 106 -9.12 -3.09 16.02
CA TYR A 106 -8.32 -1.89 15.74
C TYR A 106 -8.67 -1.28 14.38
N CYS A 107 -9.58 -1.85 13.60
CA CYS A 107 -10.00 -1.23 12.35
C CYS A 107 -10.75 0.08 12.62
N GLY A 108 -10.44 1.10 11.83
CA GLY A 108 -10.99 2.44 11.97
C GLY A 108 -10.01 3.52 11.56
N ASN A 109 -10.29 4.74 11.98
CA ASN A 109 -9.56 5.94 11.59
C ASN A 109 -8.76 6.46 12.78
N TYR A 110 -7.61 7.06 12.49
CA TYR A 110 -6.66 7.50 13.49
C TYR A 110 -6.11 8.87 13.15
N PHE A 111 -5.81 9.65 14.17
CA PHE A 111 -4.74 10.64 14.07
C PHE A 111 -3.44 10.01 14.55
N ARG A 112 -2.39 10.11 13.74
CA ARG A 112 -1.03 9.71 14.12
C ARG A 112 -0.24 10.94 14.49
N TYR A 113 0.43 10.88 15.63
CA TYR A 113 1.29 11.94 16.14
C TYR A 113 2.71 11.41 16.34
N PHE A 114 3.70 12.19 15.90
CA PHE A 114 5.12 11.93 16.15
C PHE A 114 5.93 13.21 15.94
N TYR A 115 7.08 13.34 16.60
CA TYR A 115 8.02 14.41 16.28
C TYR A 115 8.55 14.26 14.86
N SER A 116 8.42 15.31 14.05
CA SER A 116 8.80 15.30 12.64
C SER A 116 10.31 15.11 12.48
N PHE A 117 10.70 14.09 11.71
CA PHE A 117 12.12 13.89 11.36
C PHE A 117 12.65 14.96 10.41
N SER A 118 11.78 15.67 9.69
CA SER A 118 12.16 16.73 8.76
C SER A 118 12.11 18.13 9.37
N HIS A 119 11.27 18.35 10.38
CA HIS A 119 11.03 19.65 11.02
C HIS A 119 11.25 19.53 12.54
N PRO A 120 12.49 19.72 13.03
CA PRO A 120 12.81 19.58 14.44
C PRO A 120 11.96 20.46 15.33
N GLY A 121 11.56 19.92 16.48
CA GLY A 121 10.72 20.62 17.45
C GLY A 121 9.23 20.58 17.11
N TYR A 122 8.84 20.24 15.87
CA TYR A 122 7.44 20.15 15.48
C TYR A 122 6.91 18.71 15.57
N VAL A 123 5.66 18.57 15.99
CA VAL A 123 4.88 17.35 15.95
C VAL A 123 4.07 17.30 14.65
N MET A 124 4.21 16.23 13.90
CA MET A 124 3.34 15.92 12.76
C MET A 124 2.04 15.31 13.30
N ARG A 125 0.89 15.83 12.87
CA ARG A 125 -0.41 15.15 12.95
C ARG A 125 -0.84 14.73 11.57
N SER A 126 -0.89 13.42 11.32
CA SER A 126 -1.36 12.82 10.06
C SER A 126 -2.66 12.04 10.26
N PHE A 127 -3.37 11.78 9.16
CA PHE A 127 -4.61 11.01 9.18
C PHE A 127 -4.35 9.62 8.63
N ALA A 128 -4.72 8.59 9.39
CA ALA A 128 -4.54 7.21 9.00
C ALA A 128 -5.81 6.39 9.11
N GLN A 129 -5.84 5.28 8.37
CA GLN A 129 -6.90 4.30 8.41
C GLN A 129 -6.31 2.89 8.40
N LEU A 130 -6.77 2.08 9.35
CA LEU A 130 -6.56 0.64 9.37
C LEU A 130 -7.86 -0.04 8.95
N ARG A 131 -7.80 -0.91 7.94
CA ARG A 131 -8.98 -1.63 7.45
C ARG A 131 -8.64 -3.08 7.11
N LYS A 132 -9.59 -3.97 7.36
CA LYS A 132 -9.53 -5.34 6.85
C LYS A 132 -9.94 -5.38 5.38
N LYS A 133 -9.21 -6.11 4.55
CA LYS A 133 -9.58 -6.46 3.17
C LYS A 133 -9.22 -7.92 2.95
N ASN A 134 -10.23 -8.77 2.74
CA ASN A 134 -10.07 -10.23 2.79
C ASN A 134 -9.47 -10.63 4.16
N GLU A 135 -8.38 -11.40 4.15
CA GLU A 135 -7.66 -11.83 5.36
C GLU A 135 -6.59 -10.82 5.82
N ASP A 136 -6.33 -9.77 5.05
CA ASP A 136 -5.23 -8.83 5.31
C ASP A 136 -5.70 -7.53 5.96
N TYR A 137 -4.83 -6.94 6.77
CA TYR A 137 -5.05 -5.62 7.36
C TYR A 137 -4.19 -4.58 6.64
N LEU A 138 -4.87 -3.67 5.96
CA LEU A 138 -4.27 -2.64 5.13
C LEU A 138 -4.23 -1.32 5.88
N TRP A 139 -3.09 -0.67 5.78
CA TRP A 139 -2.84 0.64 6.37
C TRP A 139 -2.76 1.70 5.27
N LYS A 140 -3.38 2.86 5.53
CA LYS A 140 -3.19 4.08 4.73
C LYS A 140 -2.92 5.24 5.66
N ASN A 141 -2.01 6.12 5.27
CA ASN A 141 -1.72 7.34 6.01
C ASN A 141 -1.53 8.53 5.04
N ILE A 142 -1.99 9.70 5.45
CA ILE A 142 -1.88 10.95 4.69
C ILE A 142 -1.31 12.02 5.59
N GLU A 143 -0.15 12.54 5.20
CA GLU A 143 0.48 13.69 5.83
C GLU A 143 0.15 14.95 5.02
N ARG A 144 -0.14 16.04 5.73
CA ARG A 144 -0.39 17.35 5.12
C ARG A 144 0.50 18.37 5.78
N GLU A 145 1.52 18.80 5.07
CA GLU A 145 2.42 19.84 5.54
C GLU A 145 1.88 21.20 5.05
N ARG A 146 1.23 21.93 5.95
CA ARG A 146 0.81 23.31 5.67
C ARG A 146 2.01 24.22 5.92
N ASN A 147 2.53 24.81 4.85
CA ASN A 147 3.58 25.80 4.96
C ASN A 147 2.97 27.10 5.54
N PRO A 148 3.49 27.66 6.64
CA PRO A 148 2.99 28.93 7.20
C PRO A 148 3.00 30.08 6.17
N ASN A 149 3.89 30.01 5.16
CA ASN A 149 4.14 31.09 4.21
C ASN A 149 3.63 30.79 2.78
N LYS A 150 2.31 30.61 2.63
CA LYS A 150 1.54 30.75 1.36
C LYS A 150 1.88 29.80 0.18
N ARG A 151 2.41 28.60 0.43
CA ARG A 151 2.47 27.54 -0.61
C ARG A 151 1.31 26.54 -0.45
N PRO A 152 0.83 25.91 -1.54
CA PRO A 152 -0.12 24.81 -1.42
C PRO A 152 0.45 23.75 -0.48
N ALA A 153 -0.41 23.23 0.41
CA ALA A 153 0.00 22.21 1.37
C ALA A 153 0.62 21.02 0.62
N THR A 154 1.81 20.60 1.05
CA THR A 154 2.42 19.38 0.51
C THR A 154 1.67 18.20 1.09
N VAL A 155 1.24 17.29 0.22
CA VAL A 155 0.50 16.09 0.61
C VAL A 155 1.36 14.88 0.31
N THR A 156 1.62 14.08 1.34
CA THR A 156 2.36 12.82 1.23
C THR A 156 1.42 11.68 1.58
N LYS A 157 1.46 10.59 0.81
CA LYS A 157 0.53 9.47 0.95
C LYS A 157 1.29 8.17 1.13
N TYR A 158 0.85 7.37 2.08
CA TYR A 158 1.46 6.10 2.43
C TYR A 158 0.45 4.97 2.32
N GLU A 159 0.95 3.81 1.89
CA GLU A 159 0.23 2.55 1.92
C GLU A 159 1.10 1.49 2.57
N GLY A 160 0.46 0.58 3.30
CA GLY A 160 1.16 -0.42 4.08
C GLY A 160 0.27 -1.57 4.52
N VAL A 161 0.88 -2.45 5.30
CA VAL A 161 0.23 -3.61 5.91
C VAL A 161 0.43 -3.58 7.42
N ALA A 162 -0.54 -4.13 8.14
CA ALA A 162 -0.48 -4.31 9.58
C ALA A 162 -0.52 -5.79 9.94
N LEU A 163 0.30 -6.19 10.91
CA LEU A 163 0.37 -7.53 11.46
C LEU A 163 0.26 -7.45 12.98
N PHE A 164 -0.32 -8.46 13.60
CA PHE A 164 -0.41 -8.57 15.05
C PHE A 164 0.22 -9.88 15.52
N LEU A 165 1.50 -9.85 15.85
CA LEU A 165 2.27 -11.04 16.18
C LEU A 165 3.17 -10.73 17.38
N GLY A 166 3.32 -11.69 18.30
CA GLY A 166 4.11 -11.49 19.52
C GLY A 166 3.57 -10.37 20.40
N GLU A 167 2.24 -10.26 20.51
CA GLU A 167 1.55 -9.24 21.31
C GLU A 167 1.89 -7.79 20.93
N ARG A 168 2.33 -7.55 19.69
CA ARG A 168 2.59 -6.21 19.16
C ARG A 168 1.94 -6.02 17.80
N ILE A 169 1.36 -4.83 17.61
CA ILE A 169 0.83 -4.41 16.31
C ILE A 169 1.99 -3.78 15.54
N THR A 170 2.40 -4.41 14.45
CA THR A 170 3.46 -3.90 13.58
C THR A 170 2.84 -3.37 12.30
N ILE A 171 3.20 -2.15 11.92
CA ILE A 171 2.76 -1.53 10.66
C ILE A 171 4.01 -1.19 9.85
N MET A 172 4.05 -1.61 8.60
CA MET A 172 5.09 -1.22 7.64
C MET A 172 4.43 -0.56 6.45
N GLU A 173 4.88 0.64 6.10
CA GLU A 173 4.32 1.43 5.01
C GLU A 173 5.44 2.05 4.16
N TYR A 174 5.10 2.40 2.92
CA TYR A 174 5.96 3.15 2.03
C TYR A 174 5.22 4.38 1.48
N GLU A 175 5.98 5.39 1.11
CA GLU A 175 5.45 6.60 0.47
C GLU A 175 5.13 6.33 -1.00
N THR A 176 3.90 6.59 -1.43
CA THR A 176 3.34 6.08 -2.70
C THR A 176 3.52 6.98 -3.92
N ILE A 177 3.84 8.27 -3.74
CA ILE A 177 3.94 9.23 -4.84
C ILE A 177 5.34 9.20 -5.43
N LEU A 178 6.38 9.27 -4.59
CA LEU A 178 7.78 9.28 -4.99
C LEU A 178 8.48 7.93 -4.74
N ASN A 179 7.94 7.06 -3.87
CA ASN A 179 8.53 5.75 -3.52
C ASN A 179 9.93 5.87 -2.91
N THR A 180 10.10 6.86 -2.04
CA THR A 180 11.43 7.25 -1.56
C THR A 180 11.71 6.93 -0.09
N SER A 181 10.69 6.54 0.68
CA SER A 181 10.81 6.24 2.11
C SER A 181 9.93 5.07 2.51
N ILE A 182 10.46 4.29 3.44
CA ILE A 182 9.73 3.27 4.20
C ILE A 182 9.72 3.71 5.66
N THR A 183 8.60 3.50 6.32
CA THR A 183 8.40 3.74 7.75
C THR A 183 7.84 2.48 8.39
N GLN A 184 8.27 2.20 9.61
CA GLN A 184 7.78 1.08 10.39
C GLN A 184 7.34 1.59 11.77
N MET A 185 6.26 1.02 12.30
CA MET A 185 5.77 1.25 13.65
C MET A 185 5.57 -0.09 14.37
N ILE A 186 5.88 -0.12 15.66
CA ILE A 186 5.58 -1.22 16.57
C ILE A 186 4.80 -0.61 17.74
N LEU A 187 3.57 -1.09 17.95
CA LEU A 187 2.62 -0.50 18.88
C LEU A 187 2.17 -1.54 19.92
N TYR A 188 1.89 -1.05 21.13
CA TYR A 188 1.18 -1.82 22.13
C TYR A 188 -0.30 -1.99 21.74
N PRO A 189 -0.87 -3.20 21.88
CA PRO A 189 -2.32 -3.38 21.82
C PRO A 189 -3.00 -2.72 23.02
N SER A 190 -4.30 -2.42 22.88
CA SER A 190 -5.12 -1.94 24.01
C SER A 190 -5.78 -3.11 24.74
N TYR A 191 -5.60 -3.15 26.06
CA TYR A 191 -6.24 -4.15 26.95
C TYR A 191 -7.51 -3.63 27.63
N HIS A 192 -7.82 -2.32 27.49
CA HIS A 192 -9.09 -1.75 27.95
C HIS A 192 -10.23 -2.09 27.00
N THR A 193 -11.49 -1.89 27.40
CA THR A 193 -12.68 -2.14 26.55
C THR A 193 -12.78 -1.18 25.36
N GLY A 194 -12.32 0.07 25.52
CA GLY A 194 -12.17 1.07 24.46
C GLY A 194 -10.74 1.13 23.88
N ILE A 195 -10.61 1.85 22.76
CA ILE A 195 -9.32 2.26 22.22
C ILE A 195 -9.33 3.78 22.21
N ASP A 196 -8.55 4.40 23.09
CA ASP A 196 -8.33 5.86 23.07
C ASP A 196 -7.11 6.17 22.21
N TYR A 197 -6.00 5.49 22.50
CA TYR A 197 -4.77 5.59 21.75
C TYR A 197 -4.00 4.28 21.73
N LEU A 198 -3.17 4.10 20.70
CA LEU A 198 -2.11 3.09 20.64
C LEU A 198 -0.76 3.81 20.71
N LEU A 199 0.07 3.45 21.67
CA LEU A 199 1.40 3.99 21.86
C LEU A 199 2.43 3.02 21.30
N GLY A 200 3.53 3.53 20.76
CA GLY A 200 4.66 2.70 20.42
C GLY A 200 5.84 3.47 19.87
N LEU A 201 6.67 2.76 19.11
CA LEU A 201 7.89 3.27 18.50
C LEU A 201 7.76 3.24 16.98
N GLN A 202 8.29 4.26 16.34
CA GLN A 202 8.36 4.40 14.90
C GLN A 202 9.80 4.61 14.46
N THR A 203 10.15 4.06 13.30
CA THR A 203 11.39 4.36 12.59
C THR A 203 11.13 4.79 11.15
N GLY A 204 12.05 5.57 10.59
CA GLY A 204 11.99 6.01 9.20
C GLY A 204 13.20 6.82 8.77
N GLY A 205 13.30 7.08 7.47
CA GLY A 205 14.31 7.96 6.88
C GLY A 205 13.65 9.12 6.13
N PRO A 206 13.61 10.35 6.67
CA PRO A 206 13.04 11.49 5.96
C PRO A 206 13.85 11.82 4.69
N LEU A 207 13.19 12.33 3.65
CA LEU A 207 13.89 12.84 2.45
C LEU A 207 14.78 14.06 2.76
N LYS A 208 14.31 14.90 3.68
CA LYS A 208 15.01 16.10 4.14
C LYS A 208 16.03 15.71 5.23
N ARG A 209 17.04 16.55 5.48
CA ARG A 209 18.12 16.31 6.47
C ARG A 209 18.99 15.07 6.19
N GLY A 210 19.40 14.89 4.94
CA GLY A 210 20.43 13.89 4.59
C GLY A 210 20.00 12.43 4.72
N ARG A 211 18.69 12.14 4.84
CA ARG A 211 18.15 10.78 4.95
C ARG A 211 18.69 9.98 6.14
N MET A 212 19.04 10.67 7.22
CA MET A 212 19.50 10.01 8.44
C MET A 212 18.38 9.10 8.97
N PRO A 213 18.67 7.82 9.27
CA PRO A 213 17.74 6.96 9.99
C PRO A 213 17.36 7.61 11.32
N ALA A 214 16.07 7.62 11.62
CA ALA A 214 15.54 8.22 12.83
C ALA A 214 14.50 7.31 13.48
N ALA A 215 14.35 7.47 14.79
CA ALA A 215 13.33 6.83 15.59
C ALA A 215 12.63 7.85 16.49
N SER A 216 11.37 7.60 16.82
CA SER A 216 10.60 8.38 17.79
C SER A 216 9.45 7.57 18.37
N ARG A 217 8.94 8.02 19.51
CA ARG A 217 7.62 7.63 20.01
C ARG A 217 6.55 8.04 19.00
N VAL A 218 5.53 7.22 18.87
CA VAL A 218 4.36 7.47 18.03
C VAL A 218 3.08 7.17 18.82
N VAL A 219 2.09 8.03 18.64
CA VAL A 219 0.75 7.87 19.22
C VAL A 219 -0.27 7.82 18.10
N LEU A 220 -1.08 6.76 18.08
CA LEU A 220 -2.27 6.66 17.23
C LEU A 220 -3.51 6.92 18.07
N GLN A 221 -4.07 8.12 18.00
CA GLN A 221 -5.36 8.44 18.62
C GLN A 221 -6.48 7.86 17.78
N TYR A 222 -7.32 7.00 18.36
CA TYR A 222 -8.45 6.39 17.68
C TYR A 222 -9.60 7.38 17.52
N LEU A 223 -10.17 7.43 16.31
CA LEU A 223 -11.27 8.33 15.95
C LEU A 223 -12.57 7.57 15.68
N GLY A 224 -12.56 6.24 15.81
CA GLY A 224 -13.70 5.39 15.47
C GLY A 224 -13.74 4.94 14.02
N GLN A 225 -14.77 4.16 13.69
CA GLN A 225 -14.95 3.58 12.35
C GLN A 225 -15.45 4.58 11.31
N SER A 226 -16.24 5.57 11.73
CA SER A 226 -16.84 6.56 10.86
C SER A 226 -16.41 7.97 11.27
N VAL A 227 -15.81 8.70 10.34
CA VAL A 227 -15.35 10.08 10.54
C VAL A 227 -15.63 10.91 9.29
N ASN A 228 -15.79 12.21 9.46
CA ASN A 228 -15.75 13.13 8.32
C ASN A 228 -14.28 13.29 7.86
N VAL A 229 -13.87 12.49 6.88
CA VAL A 229 -12.48 12.44 6.39
C VAL A 229 -11.98 13.81 5.93
N ARG A 230 -12.81 14.63 5.27
CA ARG A 230 -12.41 15.97 4.81
C ARG A 230 -12.08 16.87 6.01
N ARG A 231 -12.92 16.84 7.05
CA ARG A 231 -12.67 17.58 8.29
C ARG A 231 -11.42 17.09 9.00
N ALA A 232 -11.27 15.77 9.17
CA ALA A 232 -10.11 15.17 9.82
C ALA A 232 -8.80 15.52 9.09
N LEU A 233 -8.76 15.40 7.75
CA LEU A 233 -7.63 15.87 6.96
C LEU A 233 -7.40 17.37 7.11
N GLY A 234 -8.46 18.16 7.30
CA GLY A 234 -8.39 19.59 7.60
C GLY A 234 -7.62 19.90 8.89
N GLU A 235 -7.61 18.97 9.84
CA GLU A 235 -6.92 19.09 11.12
C GLU A 235 -5.45 18.64 11.02
N CYS A 236 -5.06 17.87 10.00
CA CYS A 236 -3.65 17.47 9.81
C CYS A 236 -2.69 18.65 9.52
N GLY A 237 -1.45 18.53 9.98
CA GLY A 237 -0.47 19.62 9.97
C GLY A 237 0.80 19.32 10.77
N LEU A 238 1.70 20.30 10.78
CA LEU A 238 2.78 20.43 11.76
C LEU A 238 2.33 21.35 12.87
N PHE A 239 2.66 21.00 14.11
CA PHE A 239 2.24 21.70 15.33
C PHE A 239 3.42 21.82 16.28
N GLY A 240 3.49 22.90 17.05
CA GLY A 240 4.27 22.96 18.28
C GLY A 240 3.74 21.94 19.30
N PRO A 241 4.60 21.37 20.18
CA PRO A 241 4.17 20.46 21.25
C PRO A 241 3.12 21.05 22.19
N GLU A 242 3.05 22.38 22.29
CA GLU A 242 2.09 23.17 23.05
C GLU A 242 0.74 23.35 22.34
N GLU A 243 0.68 23.14 21.03
CA GLU A 243 -0.54 23.28 20.21
C GLU A 243 -1.37 21.99 20.15
N ILE A 244 -0.87 20.89 20.72
CA ILE A 244 -1.56 19.60 20.79
C ILE A 244 -2.03 19.28 22.21
N ALA A 245 -2.93 18.30 22.34
CA ALA A 245 -3.44 17.90 23.65
C ALA A 245 -2.29 17.53 24.62
N PRO A 246 -2.25 18.08 25.85
CA PRO A 246 -1.13 17.87 26.78
C PRO A 246 -0.82 16.40 27.11
N GLN A 247 -1.84 15.54 27.08
CA GLN A 247 -1.64 14.09 27.26
C GLN A 247 -0.88 13.47 26.08
N ILE A 248 -1.22 13.85 24.83
CA ILE A 248 -0.51 13.36 23.64
C ILE A 248 0.92 13.88 23.63
N SER A 249 1.14 15.15 23.98
CA SER A 249 2.47 15.76 24.04
C SER A 249 3.39 14.99 25.00
N ARG A 250 2.91 14.66 26.20
CA ARG A 250 3.65 13.83 27.19
C ARG A 250 3.99 12.43 26.66
N LEU A 251 3.06 11.79 25.94
CA LEU A 251 3.28 10.46 25.37
C LEU A 251 4.32 10.44 24.24
N LEU A 252 4.63 11.59 23.64
CA LEU A 252 5.58 11.74 22.54
C LEU A 252 7.00 12.15 22.97
N GLU A 253 7.25 12.34 24.27
CA GLU A 253 8.54 12.81 24.77
C GLU A 253 9.66 11.80 24.47
N ASN A 254 10.51 12.13 23.50
CA ASN A 254 11.65 11.30 23.10
C ASN A 254 12.86 11.55 24.02
N ARG A 255 12.73 11.21 25.30
CA ARG A 255 13.83 11.28 26.27
C ARG A 255 14.34 9.88 26.59
N LEU A 256 15.65 9.73 26.54
CA LEU A 256 16.36 8.54 26.99
C LEU A 256 16.91 8.85 28.40
N PRO A 257 16.70 7.98 29.41
CA PRO A 257 17.37 8.10 30.70
C PRO A 257 18.89 8.14 30.54
N GLU A 258 19.61 8.86 31.42
CA GLU A 258 21.07 9.06 31.30
C GLU A 258 21.86 7.75 31.24
N ASP A 259 21.38 6.70 31.91
CA ASP A 259 22.02 5.37 31.94
C ASP A 259 21.38 4.35 30.97
N SER A 260 20.50 4.79 30.07
CA SER A 260 19.89 3.91 29.07
C SER A 260 20.61 4.00 27.72
N TRP A 261 20.80 2.84 27.10
CA TRP A 261 21.44 2.69 25.79
C TRP A 261 20.45 2.27 24.71
N VAL A 262 19.18 2.03 25.10
CA VAL A 262 18.13 1.51 24.23
C VAL A 262 16.93 2.45 24.28
N PHE A 263 16.50 2.92 23.11
CA PHE A 263 15.32 3.79 23.03
C PHE A 263 14.03 2.98 23.16
N GLU A 264 13.53 2.89 24.38
CA GLU A 264 12.35 2.11 24.74
C GLU A 264 11.12 3.00 24.94
N VAL A 265 9.96 2.41 24.66
CA VAL A 265 8.66 3.04 24.88
C VAL A 265 7.93 2.22 25.93
N GLU A 266 7.73 2.79 27.10
CA GLU A 266 6.95 2.18 28.17
C GLU A 266 5.46 2.36 27.93
N GLN A 267 4.70 1.30 28.15
CA GLN A 267 3.25 1.36 28.21
C GLN A 267 2.87 1.91 29.59
N GLN A 268 2.18 3.06 29.61
CA GLN A 268 1.62 3.64 30.84
C GLN A 268 0.35 2.91 31.27
#